data_AF-A0A1A3IJP3-F1
#
_entry.id   AF-A0A1A3IJP3-F1
#
_cell.length_a   1.000
_cell.length_b   1.000
_cell.length_c   1.000
_cell.angle_alpha   90.00
_cell.angle_beta   90.00
_cell.angle_gamma   90.00
#
_symmetry.space_group_name_H-M   'P 1'
#
loop_
_entity.id
_entity.type
_entity.pdbx_description
1 polymer ?
#
loop_
_entity_poly.entity_id
_entity_poly.type
_entity_poly.pdbx_seq_one_letter_code
_entity_poly.pdbx_strand_id
1 'polypeptide(L)' 'MADNSWSVQIGEAEDPTNPGIPPVPTTVYEGDEEGARAAYARSTAKATEQDYRYVMLRHLGEVVETWGTPPAVG' A
#
# COMPACT_ATOMS: atom_id res chain seq x y z
N MET A 1 19.96 10.75 -6.74
CA MET A 1 19.26 11.81 -6.02
C MET A 1 17.78 11.44 -6.03
N ALA A 2 17.39 10.51 -5.16
CA ALA A 2 15.99 10.18 -4.88
C ALA A 2 15.84 10.14 -3.36
N ASP A 3 16.38 11.17 -2.72
CA ASP A 3 16.66 11.24 -1.29
C ASP A 3 15.40 11.68 -0.49
N ASN A 4 14.25 11.79 -1.17
CA ASN A 4 12.92 12.04 -0.58
C ASN A 4 11.77 11.38 -1.38
N SER A 5 11.94 10.15 -1.87
CA SER A 5 10.85 9.47 -2.59
C SER A 5 9.80 8.93 -1.62
N TRP A 6 8.58 9.45 -1.70
CA TRP A 6 7.41 8.90 -1.04
C TRP A 6 6.62 8.03 -2.02
N SER A 7 6.10 6.90 -1.53
CA SER A 7 5.27 6.01 -2.34
C SER A 7 4.11 5.44 -1.55
N VAL A 8 3.04 5.10 -2.25
CA VAL A 8 1.87 4.43 -1.69
C VAL A 8 1.69 3.10 -2.39
N GLN A 9 1.57 2.04 -1.60
CA GLN A 9 1.35 0.68 -2.07
C GLN A 9 0.03 0.16 -1.53
N ILE A 10 -0.69 -0.59 -2.36
CA ILE A 10 -1.90 -1.32 -1.95
C ILE A 10 -1.66 -2.82 -2.07
N GLY A 11 -2.19 -3.57 -1.12
CA GLY A 11 -2.30 -5.02 -1.21
C GLY A 11 -3.75 -5.41 -1.29
N GLU A 12 -4.10 -6.16 -2.33
CA GLU A 12 -5.42 -6.74 -2.51
C GLU A 12 -5.60 -7.98 -1.61
N ALA A 13 -6.84 -8.44 -1.43
CA ALA A 13 -7.09 -9.72 -0.78
C ALA A 13 -6.43 -10.87 -1.54
N GLU A 14 -6.14 -11.98 -0.85
CA GLU A 14 -5.58 -13.15 -1.49
C GLU A 14 -6.51 -13.65 -2.58
N ASP A 15 -5.95 -13.86 -3.77
CA ASP A 15 -6.72 -14.38 -4.88
C ASP A 15 -7.13 -15.83 -4.55
N PRO A 16 -8.43 -16.14 -4.45
CA PRO A 16 -8.89 -17.47 -4.08
C PRO A 16 -8.49 -18.54 -5.11
N THR A 17 -8.07 -18.12 -6.30
CA THR A 17 -7.54 -19.02 -7.34
C THR A 17 -6.07 -19.36 -7.17
N ASN A 18 -5.31 -18.60 -6.37
CA ASN A 18 -3.89 -18.84 -6.08
C ASN A 18 -3.60 -18.75 -4.56
N PRO A 19 -4.17 -19.66 -3.75
CA PRO A 19 -3.93 -19.67 -2.31
C PRO A 19 -2.46 -19.98 -2.02
N GLY A 20 -1.76 -19.05 -1.38
CA GLY A 20 -0.36 -19.22 -0.94
C GLY A 20 0.66 -18.34 -1.64
N ILE A 21 0.28 -17.58 -2.69
CA ILE A 21 1.13 -16.50 -3.20
C ILE A 21 0.59 -15.19 -2.64
N PRO A 22 1.30 -14.53 -1.70
CA PRO A 22 0.89 -13.23 -1.23
C PRO A 22 0.86 -12.27 -2.43
N PRO A 23 -0.24 -11.52 -2.64
CA PRO A 23 -0.34 -10.60 -3.76
C PRO A 23 0.80 -9.59 -3.68
N VAL A 24 1.44 -9.35 -4.82
CA VAL A 24 2.50 -8.36 -4.91
C VAL A 24 1.88 -6.99 -4.65
N PRO A 25 2.43 -6.19 -3.71
CA PRO A 25 1.90 -4.86 -3.45
C PRO A 25 2.02 -3.99 -4.71
N THR A 26 0.91 -3.38 -5.11
CA THR A 26 0.85 -2.49 -6.27
C THR A 26 1.15 -1.06 -5.84
N THR A 27 2.19 -0.45 -6.41
CA THR A 27 2.48 0.97 -6.19
C THR A 27 1.47 1.82 -6.97
N VAL A 28 0.64 2.59 -6.25
CA VAL A 28 -0.40 3.45 -6.83
C VAL A 28 0.02 4.92 -6.94
N TYR A 29 1.07 5.30 -6.21
CA TYR A 29 1.62 6.65 -6.23
C TYR A 29 3.11 6.63 -5.88
N GLU A 30 3.88 7.50 -6.53
CA GLU A 30 5.28 7.79 -6.20
C GLU A 30 5.53 9.29 -6.46
N GLY A 31 6.17 9.98 -5.51
CA GLY A 31 6.40 11.43 -5.59
C GLY A 31 6.70 12.06 -4.23
N ASP A 32 6.09 13.21 -3.97
CA ASP A 32 6.28 14.01 -2.75
C ASP A 32 5.38 13.55 -1.58
N GLU A 33 5.71 13.99 -0.36
CA GLU A 33 4.96 13.63 0.86
C GLU A 33 3.47 13.98 0.76
N GLU A 34 3.15 15.21 0.35
CA GLU A 34 1.76 15.69 0.31
C GLU A 34 0.91 14.83 -0.64
N GLY A 35 1.45 14.53 -1.82
CA GLY A 35 0.79 13.68 -2.80
C GLY A 35 0.63 12.24 -2.29
N ALA A 36 1.65 11.71 -1.62
CA ALA A 36 1.61 10.37 -1.06
C ALA A 36 0.61 10.27 0.10
N ARG A 37 0.54 11.26 0.99
CA ARG A 37 -0.47 11.28 2.06
C ARG A 37 -1.89 11.42 1.50
N ALA A 38 -2.10 12.25 0.48
CA ALA A 38 -3.40 12.37 -0.18
C ALA A 38 -3.80 11.06 -0.88
N ALA A 39 -2.86 10.42 -1.57
CA ALA A 39 -3.08 9.13 -2.23
C ALA A 39 -3.35 8.02 -1.21
N TYR A 40 -2.66 8.01 -0.09
CA TYR A 40 -2.88 7.08 1.02
C TYR A 40 -4.29 7.26 1.60
N ALA A 41 -4.68 8.48 1.99
CA ALA A 41 -6.01 8.76 2.53
C ALA A 41 -7.14 8.39 1.54
N ARG A 42 -6.93 8.65 0.24
CA ARG A 42 -7.88 8.26 -0.81
C ARG A 42 -7.95 6.75 -0.99
N SER A 43 -6.82 6.05 -0.88
CA SER A 43 -6.74 4.60 -1.04
C SER A 43 -7.36 3.88 0.16
N THR A 44 -7.13 4.37 1.38
CA THR A 44 -7.75 3.82 2.59
C THR A 44 -9.25 4.06 2.63
N ALA A 45 -9.73 5.23 2.17
CA ALA A 45 -11.16 5.50 2.05
C ALA A 45 -11.86 4.52 1.08
N LYS A 46 -11.17 4.11 0.01
CA LYS A 46 -11.68 3.16 -1.00
C LYS A 46 -11.38 1.70 -0.68
N ALA A 47 -10.60 1.42 0.36
CA ALA A 47 -10.06 0.11 0.62
C ALA A 47 -11.17 -0.93 0.83
N THR A 48 -12.21 -0.58 1.58
CA THR A 48 -13.39 -1.43 1.79
C THR A 48 -14.17 -1.67 0.49
N GLU A 49 -14.28 -0.67 -0.38
CA GLU A 49 -15.04 -0.77 -1.63
C GLU A 49 -14.31 -1.58 -2.71
N GLN A 50 -12.97 -1.55 -2.68
CA GLN A 50 -12.12 -2.21 -3.67
C GLN A 50 -11.44 -3.48 -3.14
N ASP A 51 -11.89 -4.00 -2.00
CA ASP A 51 -11.38 -5.22 -1.38
C ASP A 51 -9.86 -5.20 -1.13
N TYR A 52 -9.34 -4.01 -0.76
CA TYR A 52 -7.94 -3.87 -0.36
C TYR A 52 -7.74 -4.41 1.05
N ARG A 53 -6.80 -5.33 1.20
CA ARG A 53 -6.42 -5.91 2.48
C ARG A 53 -5.55 -4.98 3.32
N TYR A 54 -4.67 -4.23 2.65
CA TYR A 54 -3.83 -3.23 3.30
C TYR A 54 -3.44 -2.10 2.35
N VAL A 55 -3.11 -0.95 2.93
CA VAL A 55 -2.50 0.19 2.23
C VAL A 55 -1.27 0.61 3.02
N MET A 56 -0.14 0.80 2.36
CA MET A 56 1.13 1.21 2.99
C MET A 56 1.59 2.54 2.40
N LEU A 57 1.89 3.49 3.28
CA LEU A 57 2.62 4.70 2.97
C LEU A 57 4.10 4.45 3.25
N ARG A 58 4.96 4.72 2.27
CA ARG A 58 6.40 4.51 2.37
C ARG A 58 7.16 5.79 2.09
N HIS A 59 8.28 5.95 2.79
CA HIS A 59 9.27 7.01 2.57
C HIS A 59 10.64 6.36 2.50
N LEU A 60 11.36 6.55 1.40
CA LEU A 60 12.71 6.00 1.20
C LEU A 60 12.82 4.47 1.39
N GLY A 61 11.74 3.76 1.12
CA GLY A 61 11.66 2.30 1.28
C GLY A 61 11.26 1.85 2.69
N GLU A 62 11.14 2.75 3.67
CA GLU A 62 10.59 2.45 4.99
C GLU A 62 9.08 2.64 5.00
N VAL A 63 8.36 1.80 5.74
CA VAL A 63 6.91 1.94 5.91
C VAL A 63 6.65 2.95 7.02
N VAL A 64 6.07 4.09 6.65
CA VAL A 64 5.74 5.18 7.57
C VAL A 64 4.39 4.93 8.24
N GLU A 65 3.41 4.51 7.44
CA GLU A 65 2.05 4.26 7.92
C GLU A 65 1.43 3.07 7.18
N THR A 66 0.58 2.33 7.86
CA THR A 66 -0.16 1.21 7.26
C THR A 66 -1.58 1.20 7.77
N TRP A 67 -2.51 1.01 6.83
CA TRP A 67 -3.91 0.79 7.11
C TRP A 67 -4.25 -0.67 6.84
N GLY A 68 -5.08 -1.26 7.71
CA GLY A 68 -5.43 -2.67 7.65
C GLY A 68 -4.40 -3.56 8.34
N THR A 69 -4.42 -4.86 8.03
CA THR A 69 -3.46 -5.83 8.56
C THR A 69 -2.74 -6.45 7.38
N PRO A 70 -1.50 -6.03 7.06
CA PRO A 70 -0.70 -6.76 6.10
C PRO A 70 -0.55 -8.20 6.60
N PRO A 71 -0.59 -9.21 5.72
CA PRO A 71 -0.35 -10.58 6.14
C PRO A 71 0.98 -10.60 6.91
N ALA A 72 0.94 -11.09 8.15
CA ALA A 72 2.14 -11.28 8.94
C ALA A 72 3.09 -12.10 8.06
N VAL A 73 4.22 -11.49 7.69
CA VAL A 73 5.27 -12.20 6.98
C VAL A 73 5.73 -13.27 7.96
N GLY A 74 5.24 -14.50 7.76
CA GLY A 74 5.63 -15.69 8.51
C GLY A 74 6.98 -16.19 8.05
#